data_AF-A0A705SIW9-F1
#
_entry.id   AF-A0A705SIW9-F1
#
_cell.length_a   1.000
_cell.length_b   1.000
_cell.length_c   1.000
_cell.angle_alpha   90.00
_cell.angle_beta   90.00
_cell.angle_gamma   90.00
#
_symmetry.space_group_name_H-M   'P 1'
#
loop_
_entity.id
_entity.type
_entity.pdbx_description
1 polymer ?
#
loop_
_entity_poly.entity_id
_entity_poly.type
_entity_poly.pdbx_seq_one_letter_code
_entity_poly.pdbx_strand_id
1 'polypeptide(L)' 'MTSPVNVDVKLGVNKFNVDEDSPHIILKTDPDKQALEVLIKACPAGLYK' A
#
# COMPACT_ATOMS: atom_id res chain seq x y z
N MET A 1 19.68 -4.66 -15.13
CA MET A 1 18.28 -4.93 -15.53
C MET A 1 17.61 -5.55 -14.32
N THR A 2 16.89 -4.75 -13.52
CA THR A 2 16.31 -5.24 -12.26
C THR A 2 14.96 -5.88 -12.52
N SER A 3 14.85 -7.15 -12.14
CA SER A 3 13.63 -7.89 -11.83
C SER A 3 12.45 -6.98 -11.43
N PRO A 4 11.23 -6.94 -12.01
CA PRO A 4 10.14 -6.25 -11.31
C PRO A 4 10.01 -6.84 -9.90
N VAL A 5 10.16 -5.99 -8.89
CA VAL A 5 10.22 -6.41 -7.50
C VAL A 5 8.81 -6.78 -7.07
N ASN A 6 8.59 -8.05 -6.72
CA ASN A 6 7.36 -8.46 -6.06
C ASN A 6 7.36 -7.92 -4.62
N VAL A 7 6.53 -6.92 -4.37
CA VAL A 7 6.45 -6.20 -3.10
C VAL A 7 5.85 -7.10 -2.01
N ASP A 8 4.87 -7.95 -2.33
CA ASP A 8 4.23 -8.88 -1.39
C ASP A 8 5.25 -9.86 -0.80
N VAL A 9 6.13 -10.41 -1.64
CA VAL A 9 7.20 -11.33 -1.22
C VAL A 9 8.19 -10.63 -0.28
N LYS A 10 8.49 -9.34 -0.51
CA LYS A 10 9.37 -8.56 0.37
C LYS A 10 8.70 -8.19 1.69
N LEU A 11 7.41 -7.87 1.68
CA LEU A 11 6.66 -7.59 2.89
C LEU A 11 6.59 -8.85 3.77
N GLY A 12 6.42 -10.04 3.18
CA GLY A 12 6.43 -11.31 3.92
C GLY A 12 7.74 -11.67 4.64
N VAL A 13 8.85 -10.97 4.37
CA VAL A 13 10.12 -11.13 5.13
C VAL A 13 10.04 -10.47 6.50
N ASN A 14 9.23 -9.41 6.63
CA ASN A 14 9.10 -8.67 7.88
C ASN A 14 8.00 -9.28 8.74
N LYS A 15 8.20 -9.27 10.07
CA LYS A 15 7.17 -9.69 11.02
C LYS A 15 6.33 -8.48 11.40
N PHE A 16 5.07 -8.48 11.00
CA PHE A 16 4.09 -7.46 11.39
C PHE A 16 3.11 -8.04 12.38
N ASN A 17 2.77 -7.27 13.41
CA ASN A 17 1.61 -7.53 14.25
C ASN A 17 0.48 -6.63 13.73
N VAL A 18 -0.38 -7.19 12.88
CA VAL A 18 -1.46 -6.43 12.24
C VAL A 18 -2.69 -6.46 13.13
N ASP A 19 -3.27 -5.29 13.38
CA ASP A 19 -4.56 -5.14 14.05
C ASP A 19 -5.64 -5.03 12.97
N GLU A 20 -6.43 -6.10 12.81
CA GLU A 20 -7.48 -6.19 11.79
C GLU A 20 -8.76 -5.43 12.20
N ASP A 21 -8.94 -5.18 13.50
CA ASP A 21 -10.13 -4.49 14.03
C ASP A 21 -9.99 -2.96 13.95
N SER A 22 -8.76 -2.44 13.92
CA SER A 22 -8.47 -1.00 13.91
C SER A 22 -7.58 -0.56 12.73
N PRO A 23 -8.13 -0.45 11.50
CA PRO A 23 -7.36 0.00 10.34
C PRO A 23 -6.85 1.44 10.50
N HIS A 24 -5.53 1.62 10.41
CA HIS A 24 -4.88 2.94 10.51
C HIS A 24 -4.91 3.74 9.20
N ILE A 25 -5.14 3.09 8.06
CA ILE A 25 -5.25 3.72 6.75
C ILE A 25 -6.70 3.64 6.31
N ILE A 26 -7.36 4.80 6.20
CA ILE A 26 -8.77 4.91 5.82
C ILE A 26 -8.87 5.79 4.58
N LEU A 27 -9.46 5.25 3.52
CA LEU A 27 -9.73 6.02 2.29
C LEU A 27 -10.99 6.87 2.49
N LYS A 28 -10.95 8.09 1.95
CA LYS A 28 -12.13 8.94 1.86
C LYS A 28 -13.13 8.32 0.87
N THR A 29 -14.43 8.49 1.12
CA THR A 29 -15.50 7.89 0.29
C THR A 29 -15.48 8.36 -1.17
N ASP A 30 -15.09 9.61 -1.39
CA ASP A 30 -14.88 10.20 -2.73
C ASP A 30 -13.52 10.91 -2.73
N PRO A 31 -12.43 10.17 -2.98
CA PRO A 31 -11.09 10.72 -3.04
C PRO A 31 -10.86 11.36 -4.41
N ASP A 32 -10.11 12.47 -4.43
CA ASP A 32 -9.68 13.05 -5.68
C ASP A 32 -8.83 12.05 -6.47
N LYS A 33 -9.18 11.87 -7.75
CA LYS A 33 -8.54 10.85 -8.61
C LYS A 33 -7.05 11.12 -8.81
N GLN A 34 -6.64 12.38 -8.91
CA GLN A 34 -5.22 12.72 -9.09
C GLN A 34 -4.44 12.43 -7.80
N ALA A 35 -5.01 12.79 -6.65
CA ALA A 35 -4.41 12.47 -5.35
C ALA A 35 -4.27 10.96 -5.14
N LEU A 36 -5.30 10.17 -5.52
CA LEU A 36 -5.25 8.71 -5.43
C LEU A 36 -4.16 8.11 -6.33
N GLU A 37 -4.04 8.58 -7.59
CA GLU A 37 -2.98 8.12 -8.48
C GLU A 37 -1.58 8.43 -7.95
N VAL A 38 -1.40 9.61 -7.34
CA VAL A 38 -0.14 9.98 -6.68
C VAL A 38 0.14 9.05 -5.51
N LEU A 39 -0.86 8.75 -4.67
CA LEU A 39 -0.72 7.82 -3.56
C LEU A 39 -0.35 6.41 -4.02
N ILE A 40 -0.98 5.90 -5.07
CA ILE A 40 -0.67 4.58 -5.66
C ILE A 40 0.77 4.54 -6.17
N LYS A 41 1.21 5.57 -6.91
CA LYS A 41 2.58 5.65 -7.44
C LYS A 41 3.64 5.86 -6.36
N ALA A 42 3.31 6.62 -5.31
CA ALA A 42 4.23 6.94 -4.23
C ALA A 42 4.33 5.84 -3.17
N CYS A 43 3.33 4.96 -3.03
CA CYS A 43 3.31 3.94 -1.99
C CYS A 43 4.26 2.77 -2.32
N PRO A 44 5.38 2.60 -1.58
CA PRO A 44 6.35 1.54 -1.85
C PRO A 44 5.81 0.14 -1.51
N ALA A 45 4.78 0.08 -0.65
CA ALA A 45 4.13 -1.16 -0.22
C ALA A 45 2.91 -1.52 -1.10
N GLY A 46 2.50 -0.65 -2.03
CA GLY A 46 1.38 -0.94 -2.94
C GLY A 46 0.02 -1.15 -2.23
N LEU A 47 -0.20 -0.49 -1.09
CA LEU A 47 -1.39 -0.71 -0.25
C LEU A 47 -2.67 -0.05 -0.78
N TYR A 48 -2.55 0.94 -1.68
CA TYR A 48 -3.70 1.63 -2.27
C TYR A 48 -4.07 0.97 -3.60
N LYS A 49 -5.38 0.75 -3.82
CA LYS A 49 -5.96 0.24 -5.05
C LYS A 49 -7.22 1.03 -5.42
#